data_AF-A0AAW2UD45-F1
#
_entry.id   AF-A0AAW2UD45-F1
#
_cell.length_a   1.000
_cell.length_b   1.000
_cell.length_c   1.000
_cell.angle_alpha   90.00
_cell.angle_beta   90.00
_cell.angle_gamma   90.00
#
_symmetry.space_group_name_H-M   'P 1'
#
loop_
_entity.id
_entity.type
_entity.pdbx_description
1 polymer ?
#
loop_
_entity_poly.entity_id
_entity_poly.type
_entity_poly.pdbx_seq_one_letter_code
_entity_poly.pdbx_strand_id
1 'polypeptide(L)'
;MKVEVKSDELGYKDSWYPAAIAKSIGSRKYLVEYQTLKTDDGTQPHKEEADALCIRPCPPVVQRKDRFKQFEEVDAWYNDGWWVGQICKVLKGRKYLVYFNSTTETLEFQHSELRPHQDWIHGQWVFR
;
A
#
# COMPACT_ATOMS: atom_id res chain seq x y z
N MET A 1 -10.01 14.34 2.47
CA MET A 1 -10.22 13.30 1.42
C MET A 1 -9.29 12.14 1.73
N LYS A 2 -9.78 10.89 1.79
CA LYS A 2 -8.92 9.71 2.03
C LYS A 2 -8.18 9.31 0.76
N VAL A 3 -6.90 8.99 0.90
CA VAL A 3 -5.97 8.67 -0.19
C VAL A 3 -4.97 7.61 0.26
N GLU A 4 -4.22 7.07 -0.68
CA GLU A 4 -2.97 6.35 -0.41
C GLU A 4 -1.80 7.15 -0.99
N VAL A 5 -0.69 7.17 -0.25
CA VAL A 5 0.51 7.93 -0.60
C VAL A 5 1.69 6.97 -0.70
N LYS A 6 2.46 7.09 -1.78
CA LYS A 6 3.73 6.38 -1.93
C LYS A 6 4.89 7.33 -1.64
N SER A 7 6.04 6.75 -1.29
CA SER A 7 7.30 7.48 -1.25
C SER A 7 8.26 6.89 -2.30
N ASP A 8 9.01 7.77 -2.97
CA ASP A 8 10.08 7.35 -3.88
C ASP A 8 11.43 7.21 -3.15
N GLU A 9 11.45 7.39 -1.82
CA GLU A 9 12.64 7.19 -1.00
C GLU A 9 13.07 5.71 -0.97
N LEU A 10 14.38 5.51 -0.89
CA LEU A 10 14.95 4.17 -0.80
C LEU A 10 14.44 3.48 0.47
N GLY A 11 13.92 2.26 0.30
CA GLY A 11 13.31 1.49 1.38
C GLY A 11 11.79 1.57 1.43
N TYR A 12 11.15 2.55 0.79
CA TYR A 12 9.68 2.67 0.71
C TYR A 12 9.13 2.42 -0.69
N LYS A 13 10.01 2.05 -1.63
CA LYS A 13 9.60 1.72 -3.00
C LYS A 13 8.58 0.58 -2.99
N ASP A 14 7.55 0.75 -3.81
CA ASP A 14 6.42 -0.19 -3.97
C ASP A 14 5.53 -0.32 -2.72
N SER A 15 5.52 0.70 -1.86
CA SER A 15 4.61 0.79 -0.72
C SER A 15 3.60 1.94 -0.86
N TRP A 16 2.42 1.75 -0.27
CA TRP A 16 1.32 2.69 -0.24
C TRP A 16 0.75 2.83 1.17
N TYR A 17 0.82 4.04 1.72
CA TYR A 17 0.40 4.33 3.08
C TYR A 17 -0.95 5.04 3.10
N PRO A 18 -1.92 4.54 3.90
CA PRO A 18 -3.21 5.21 4.04
C PRO A 18 -3.06 6.59 4.68
N ALA A 19 -3.64 7.61 4.04
CA ALA A 19 -3.57 8.99 4.51
C ALA A 19 -4.87 9.76 4.22
N ALA A 20 -4.91 11.01 4.66
CA ALA A 20 -5.92 11.98 4.30
C ALA A 20 -5.27 13.28 3.86
N ILE A 21 -5.77 13.89 2.78
CA ILE A 21 -5.39 15.26 2.40
C ILE A 21 -5.93 16.21 3.47
N ALA A 22 -5.03 16.88 4.17
CA ALA A 22 -5.34 17.90 5.18
C ALA A 22 -5.55 19.27 4.55
N LYS A 23 -4.67 19.69 3.62
CA LYS A 23 -4.83 20.93 2.85
C LYS A 23 -4.02 20.90 1.54
N SER A 24 -4.44 21.69 0.56
CA SER A 24 -3.61 22.05 -0.59
C SER A 24 -2.66 23.18 -0.18
N ILE A 25 -1.39 23.07 -0.57
CA ILE A 25 -0.33 24.02 -0.19
C ILE A 25 0.34 24.69 -1.40
N GLY A 26 -0.08 24.35 -2.62
CA GLY A 26 0.44 24.93 -3.84
C GLY A 26 0.00 24.15 -5.08
N SER A 27 0.55 24.50 -6.24
CA SER A 27 0.29 23.76 -7.47
C SER A 27 0.79 22.32 -7.33
N ARG A 28 -0.14 21.37 -7.31
CA ARG A 28 0.12 19.91 -7.24
C ARG A 28 0.81 19.42 -5.97
N LYS A 29 0.79 20.20 -4.89
CA LYS A 29 1.31 19.77 -3.58
C LYS A 29 0.23 19.78 -2.52
N TYR A 30 0.27 18.78 -1.65
CA TYR A 30 -0.70 18.58 -0.59
C TYR A 30 0.00 18.28 0.72
N LEU A 31 -0.50 18.84 1.82
CA LEU A 31 -0.18 18.33 3.13
C LEU A 31 -1.08 17.12 3.40
N VAL A 32 -0.47 15.96 3.61
CA VAL A 32 -1.17 14.72 3.94
C VAL A 32 -0.94 14.37 5.41
N GLU A 33 -1.95 13.76 6.03
CA GLU A 33 -1.90 13.21 7.38
C GLU A 33 -2.07 11.71 7.29
N TYR A 34 -1.07 10.96 7.73
CA TYR A 34 -1.08 9.50 7.69
C TYR A 34 -2.02 8.92 8.74
N GLN A 35 -2.71 7.84 8.39
CA GLN A 35 -3.65 7.18 9.30
C GLN A 35 -2.96 6.18 10.23
N THR A 36 -1.83 5.62 9.79
CA THR A 36 -1.13 4.53 10.47
C THR A 36 0.27 4.89 10.92
N LEU A 37 0.92 5.86 10.26
CA LEU A 37 2.21 6.38 10.68
C LEU A 37 2.05 7.48 11.74
N LYS A 38 2.96 7.48 12.71
CA LYS A 38 3.00 8.44 13.81
C LYS A 38 4.31 9.23 13.80
N THR A 39 4.34 10.34 14.54
CA THR A 39 5.56 11.05 14.89
C THR A 39 6.51 10.19 15.73
N ASP A 40 7.79 10.56 15.80
CA ASP A 40 8.82 9.79 16.51
C ASP A 40 8.51 9.57 18.00
N ASP A 41 7.78 10.50 18.63
CA ASP A 41 7.30 10.39 20.00
C ASP A 41 6.03 9.52 20.14
N GLY A 42 5.46 9.05 19.02
CA GLY A 42 4.27 8.21 18.95
C GLY A 42 2.96 8.88 19.35
N THR A 43 2.95 10.21 19.52
CA THR A 43 1.79 10.92 20.08
C THR A 43 0.79 11.37 19.02
N GLN A 44 1.27 11.76 17.84
CA GLN A 44 0.45 12.36 16.79
C GLN A 44 0.59 11.63 15.46
N PRO A 45 -0.42 11.70 14.58
CA PRO A 45 -0.29 11.24 13.20
C PRO A 45 0.85 11.96 12.48
N HIS A 46 1.65 11.22 11.71
CA HIS A 46 2.69 11.81 10.88
C HIS A 46 2.08 12.66 9.76
N LYS A 47 2.71 13.81 9.45
CA LYS A 47 2.29 14.70 8.37
C LYS A 47 3.46 15.04 7.47
N GLU A 48 3.21 15.06 6.18
CA GLU A 48 4.24 15.44 5.20
C GLU A 48 3.64 16.16 3.99
N GLU A 49 4.53 16.82 3.24
CA GLU A 49 4.18 17.37 1.93
C GLU A 49 4.37 16.30 0.85
N ALA A 50 3.28 15.97 0.14
CA ALA A 50 3.31 15.01 -0.96
C ALA A 50 2.96 15.69 -2.30
N ASP A 51 3.66 15.29 -3.36
CA ASP A 51 3.30 15.66 -4.73
C ASP A 51 2.06 14.89 -5.17
N ALA A 52 1.21 15.51 -5.99
CA ALA A 52 0.03 14.89 -6.59
C ALA A 52 0.35 13.56 -7.32
N LEU A 53 1.57 13.39 -7.86
CA LEU A 53 2.03 12.16 -8.51
C LEU A 53 2.26 10.99 -7.55
N CYS A 54 2.47 11.29 -6.27
CA CYS A 54 2.68 10.30 -5.22
C CYS A 54 1.37 9.94 -4.49
N ILE A 55 0.25 10.54 -4.90
CA ILE A 55 -1.05 10.37 -4.26
C ILE A 55 -2.00 9.68 -5.24
N ARG A 56 -2.69 8.65 -4.75
CA ARG A 56 -3.83 8.04 -5.45
C ARG A 56 -5.06 7.99 -4.54
N PRO A 57 -6.28 7.87 -5.08
CA PRO A 57 -7.45 7.55 -4.26
C PRO A 57 -7.24 6.24 -3.47
N CYS A 58 -8.09 5.94 -2.50
CA CYS A 58 -8.10 4.58 -1.96
C CYS A 58 -8.64 3.61 -3.02
N PRO A 59 -8.03 2.43 -3.21
CA PRO A 59 -8.53 1.45 -4.15
C PRO A 59 -9.92 0.94 -3.75
N PRO A 60 -10.74 0.49 -4.71
CA PRO A 60 -11.98 -0.19 -4.43
C PRO A 60 -11.73 -1.40 -3.52
N VAL A 61 -12.58 -1.57 -2.51
CA VAL A 61 -12.48 -2.72 -1.61
C VAL A 61 -12.96 -3.96 -2.35
N VAL A 62 -12.03 -4.87 -2.63
CA VAL A 62 -12.32 -6.14 -3.30
C VAL A 62 -12.25 -7.25 -2.27
N GLN A 63 -13.40 -7.80 -1.89
CA GLN A 63 -13.46 -8.97 -1.03
C GLN A 63 -13.09 -10.21 -1.84
N ARG A 64 -11.81 -10.58 -1.82
CA ARG A 64 -11.35 -11.85 -2.39
C ARG A 64 -11.77 -12.99 -1.44
N LYS A 65 -12.76 -13.80 -1.84
CA LYS A 65 -13.20 -14.98 -1.06
C LYS A 65 -12.37 -16.22 -1.39
N ASP A 66 -11.97 -16.32 -2.65
CA ASP A 66 -11.15 -17.39 -3.16
C ASP A 66 -9.70 -17.24 -2.75
N ARG A 67 -8.99 -18.36 -2.76
CA ARG A 67 -7.56 -18.34 -2.47
C ARG A 67 -6.82 -17.60 -3.58
N PHE A 68 -5.78 -16.86 -3.18
CA PHE A 68 -4.82 -16.37 -4.16
C PHE A 68 -4.01 -17.53 -4.73
N LYS A 69 -3.49 -17.33 -5.94
CA LYS A 69 -2.68 -18.32 -6.65
C LYS A 69 -1.20 -17.93 -6.64
N GLN A 70 -0.35 -18.92 -6.87
CA GLN A 70 1.07 -18.66 -7.07
C GLN A 70 1.26 -17.72 -8.28
N PHE A 71 2.20 -16.79 -8.14
CA PHE A 71 2.54 -15.73 -9.09
C PHE A 71 1.52 -14.59 -9.23
N GLU A 72 0.39 -14.61 -8.51
CA GLU A 72 -0.49 -13.44 -8.43
C GLU A 72 0.21 -12.30 -7.69
N GLU A 73 0.07 -11.08 -8.20
CA GLU A 73 0.49 -9.85 -7.52
C GLU A 73 -0.57 -9.43 -6.48
N VAL A 74 -0.09 -9.03 -5.31
CA VAL A 74 -0.91 -8.64 -4.16
C VAL A 74 -0.31 -7.40 -3.51
N ASP A 75 -1.14 -6.64 -2.82
CA ASP A 75 -0.65 -5.73 -1.79
C ASP A 75 -0.73 -6.44 -0.43
N ALA A 76 0.38 -6.53 0.28
CA ALA A 76 0.46 -7.08 1.62
C ALA A 76 0.51 -5.97 2.68
N TRP A 77 -0.27 -6.12 3.75
CA TRP A 77 -0.23 -5.20 4.88
C TRP A 77 1.00 -5.49 5.75
N TYR A 78 2.00 -4.61 5.67
CA TYR A 78 3.29 -4.76 6.34
C TYR A 78 3.85 -3.38 6.71
N ASN A 79 4.47 -3.26 7.90
CA ASN A 79 5.04 -2.00 8.41
C ASN A 79 4.12 -0.79 8.19
N ASP A 80 2.87 -0.92 8.64
CA ASP A 80 1.83 0.13 8.62
C ASP A 80 1.40 0.63 7.21
N GLY A 81 1.77 -0.10 6.15
CA GLY A 81 1.41 0.22 4.77
C GLY A 81 1.06 -1.00 3.93
N TRP A 82 0.64 -0.75 2.70
CA TRP A 82 0.37 -1.75 1.67
C TRP A 82 1.58 -1.90 0.74
N TRP A 83 2.22 -3.06 0.75
CA TRP A 83 3.42 -3.35 -0.02
C TRP A 83 3.12 -4.27 -1.20
N VAL A 84 3.49 -3.85 -2.40
CA VAL A 84 3.33 -4.67 -3.60
C VAL A 84 4.29 -5.85 -3.54
N GLY A 85 3.76 -7.05 -3.69
CA GLY A 85 4.54 -8.28 -3.71
C GLY A 85 3.87 -9.35 -4.57
N GLN A 86 4.60 -10.44 -4.79
CA GLN A 86 4.11 -11.57 -5.58
C GLN A 86 4.05 -12.83 -4.73
N ILE A 87 3.00 -13.64 -4.91
CA ILE A 87 2.87 -14.90 -4.18
C ILE A 87 3.84 -15.94 -4.72
N CYS A 88 4.88 -16.26 -3.96
CA CYS A 88 5.82 -17.33 -4.30
C CYS A 88 5.27 -18.71 -3.95
N LYS A 89 4.45 -18.83 -2.91
CA LYS A 89 3.93 -20.13 -2.47
C LYS A 89 2.58 -20.00 -1.76
N VAL A 90 1.68 -20.93 -2.07
CA VAL A 90 0.38 -21.07 -1.41
C VAL A 90 0.49 -22.17 -0.33
N LEU A 91 0.28 -21.82 0.94
CA LEU A 91 0.45 -22.72 2.09
C LEU A 91 -0.88 -23.32 2.55
N LYS A 92 -0.90 -24.20 3.56
CA LYS A 92 -2.17 -24.64 4.18
C LYS A 92 -2.78 -23.50 5.02
N GLY A 93 -4.09 -23.56 5.29
CA GLY A 93 -4.75 -22.61 6.18
C GLY A 93 -4.92 -21.18 5.64
N ARG A 94 -5.03 -21.02 4.31
CA ARG A 94 -5.17 -19.71 3.64
C ARG A 94 -4.03 -18.72 3.98
N LYS A 95 -2.81 -19.26 4.02
CA LYS A 95 -1.57 -18.48 4.16
C LYS A 95 -0.75 -18.51 2.87
N TYR A 96 0.12 -17.51 2.71
CA TYR A 96 0.88 -17.27 1.49
C TYR A 96 2.29 -16.80 1.84
N LEU A 97 3.30 -17.29 1.11
CA LEU A 97 4.60 -16.64 1.08
C LEU A 97 4.59 -15.60 -0.03
N VAL A 98 4.85 -14.34 0.33
CA VAL A 98 4.89 -13.20 -0.59
C VAL A 98 6.33 -12.71 -0.67
N TYR A 99 6.82 -12.55 -1.91
CA TYR A 99 8.12 -11.97 -2.20
C TYR A 99 7.98 -10.50 -2.57
N PHE A 100 8.81 -9.67 -1.95
CA PHE A 100 8.87 -8.23 -2.21
C PHE A 100 10.10 -7.92 -3.05
N ASN A 101 9.87 -7.43 -4.26
CA ASN A 101 10.97 -7.15 -5.20
C ASN A 101 11.83 -5.96 -4.72
N SER A 102 11.25 -4.99 -4.02
CA SER A 102 11.96 -3.80 -3.55
C SER A 102 12.94 -4.07 -2.40
N THR A 103 12.63 -5.02 -1.51
CA THR A 103 13.47 -5.37 -0.35
C THR A 103 14.17 -6.72 -0.49
N THR A 104 13.83 -7.51 -1.52
CA THR A 104 14.29 -8.91 -1.73
C THR A 104 13.90 -9.88 -0.61
N GLU A 105 12.90 -9.52 0.20
CA GLU A 105 12.41 -10.33 1.32
C GLU A 105 11.31 -11.30 0.87
N THR A 106 11.14 -12.39 1.62
CA THR A 106 9.97 -13.29 1.50
C THR A 106 9.37 -13.49 2.87
N LEU A 107 8.10 -13.11 3.04
CA LEU A 107 7.40 -13.16 4.33
C LEU A 107 6.09 -13.96 4.21
N GLU A 108 5.64 -14.54 5.33
CA GLU A 108 4.36 -15.25 5.41
C GLU A 108 3.23 -14.29 5.80
N PHE A 109 2.13 -14.32 5.06
CA PHE A 109 0.92 -13.54 5.35
C PHE A 109 -0.33 -14.42 5.38
N GLN A 110 -1.28 -14.03 6.23
CA GLN A 110 -2.65 -14.53 6.22
C GLN A 110 -3.45 -13.88 5.10
N HIS A 111 -4.50 -14.56 4.65
CA HIS A 111 -5.38 -14.04 3.60
C HIS A 111 -5.98 -12.66 3.90
N SER A 112 -6.28 -12.36 5.17
CA SER A 112 -6.83 -11.07 5.60
C SER A 112 -5.83 -9.92 5.55
N GLU A 113 -4.54 -10.22 5.47
CA GLU A 113 -3.46 -9.25 5.38
C GLU A 113 -3.10 -8.93 3.92
N LEU A 114 -3.79 -9.55 2.96
CA LEU A 114 -3.55 -9.37 1.54
C LEU A 114 -4.79 -8.81 0.85
N ARG A 115 -4.57 -7.96 -0.15
CA ARG A 115 -5.60 -7.57 -1.12
C ARG A 115 -5.07 -7.75 -2.56
N PRO A 116 -5.95 -7.94 -3.55
CA PRO A 116 -5.52 -7.94 -4.95
C PRO A 116 -4.81 -6.63 -5.29
N HIS A 117 -3.65 -6.72 -5.95
CA HIS A 117 -2.93 -5.53 -6.40
C HIS A 117 -3.75 -4.79 -7.47
N GLN A 118 -3.79 -3.46 -7.36
CA GLN A 118 -4.46 -2.58 -8.30
C GLN A 118 -3.59 -1.36 -8.59
N ASP A 119 -3.45 -1.04 -9.87
CA ASP A 119 -2.78 0.15 -10.36
C ASP A 119 -3.79 1.29 -10.56
N TRP A 120 -3.36 2.52 -10.28
CA TRP A 120 -4.11 3.73 -10.61
C TRP A 120 -3.53 4.37 -11.87
N ILE A 121 -4.19 4.19 -13.01
CA ILE A 121 -3.70 4.61 -14.33
C ILE A 121 -4.75 5.48 -15.00
N HIS A 122 -4.37 6.70 -15.40
CA HIS A 122 -5.23 7.63 -16.12
C HIS A 122 -6.62 7.85 -15.50
N GLY A 123 -6.71 7.87 -14.17
CA GLY A 123 -7.97 8.10 -13.48
C GLY A 123 -8.84 6.84 -13.27
N GLN A 124 -8.28 5.64 -13.49
CA GLN A 124 -9.00 4.39 -13.34
C GLN A 124 -8.17 3.34 -12.56
N TRP A 125 -8.87 2.46 -11.84
CA TRP A 125 -8.28 1.32 -11.16
C TRP A 125 -8.21 0.13 -12.10
N VAL A 126 -7.04 -0.48 -12.21
CA VAL A 126 -6.76 -1.63 -13.08
C VAL A 126 -6.16 -2.76 -12.26
N PHE A 127 -6.72 -3.97 -12.37
CA PHE A 127 -6.13 -5.17 -11.77
C PHE A 127 -4.89 -5.61 -12.56
N ARG A 128 -3.89 -6.12 -11.85
CA ARG A 128 -2.74 -6.83 -12.42
C ARG A 128 -2.87 -8.33 -12.19
#